data_AF-A0A0K1PA48-F1
#
_entry.id   AF-A0A0K1PA48-F1
#
_cell.length_a   1.000
_cell.length_b   1.000
_cell.length_c   1.000
_cell.angle_alpha   90.00
_cell.angle_beta   90.00
_cell.angle_gamma   90.00
#
_symmetry.space_group_name_H-M   'P 1'
#
loop_
_entity.id
_entity.type
_entity.pdbx_description
1 polymer ?
#
loop_
_entity_poly.entity_id
_entity_poly.type
_entity_poly.pdbx_seq_one_letter_code
_entity_poly.pdbx_strand_id
1 'polypeptide(L)'
;MFALLKLLHIFGFIAWFSGLLGTTAAQVAVRKAQSAEGRQAAWSVMNRLVPNEIFGMILTPLAGIALTVHAGMGKLGFVHTKMLLVLIAVVFNVLVIVARKKAAPRIAEGGPELGSALKRMAMFQGIATLMLPAAVVVVMLLR
;
A
#
# COMPACT_ATOMS: atom_id res chain seq x y z
N MET A 1 21.12 5.17 -17.41
CA MET A 1 19.64 5.10 -17.42
C MET A 1 19.09 3.91 -16.62
N PHE A 2 19.47 2.67 -16.98
CA PHE A 2 18.95 1.46 -16.32
C PHE A 2 19.16 1.39 -14.79
N ALA A 3 20.36 1.73 -14.30
CA ALA A 3 20.65 1.73 -12.86
C ALA A 3 19.76 2.71 -12.08
N LEU A 4 19.53 3.91 -12.63
CA LEU A 4 18.64 4.91 -12.04
C LEU A 4 17.19 4.41 -11.95
N LEU A 5 16.68 3.78 -13.02
CA LEU A 5 15.33 3.20 -13.02
C LEU A 5 15.18 2.08 -11.98
N LYS A 6 16.21 1.25 -11.78
CA LYS A 6 16.22 0.24 -10.70
C LYS A 6 16.17 0.89 -9.33
N LEU A 7 16.97 1.93 -9.10
CA LEU A 7 16.97 2.65 -7.83
C LEU A 7 15.61 3.29 -7.54
N LEU A 8 15.01 3.94 -8.53
CA LEU A 8 13.66 4.51 -8.41
C LEU A 8 12.61 3.45 -8.11
N HIS A 9 12.66 2.30 -8.77
CA HIS A 9 11.75 1.19 -8.51
C HIS A 9 11.88 0.64 -7.08
N ILE A 10 13.12 0.42 -6.62
CA ILE A 10 13.39 -0.05 -5.25
C ILE A 10 12.96 0.99 -4.21
N PHE A 11 13.29 2.26 -4.44
CA PHE A 11 12.89 3.35 -3.55
C PHE A 11 11.37 3.49 -3.46
N GLY A 12 10.69 3.45 -4.61
CA GLY A 12 9.23 3.42 -4.67
C GLY A 12 8.65 2.25 -3.90
N PHE A 13 9.23 1.05 -4.07
CA PHE A 13 8.74 -0.15 -3.39
C PHE A 13 8.90 -0.05 -1.87
N ILE A 14 10.06 0.42 -1.40
CA ILE A 14 10.31 0.65 0.03
C ILE A 14 9.36 1.72 0.58
N ALA A 15 9.18 2.84 -0.12
CA ALA A 15 8.25 3.89 0.29
C ALA A 15 6.80 3.37 0.39
N TRP A 16 6.40 2.54 -0.59
CA TRP A 16 5.06 1.95 -0.61
C TRP A 16 4.86 0.98 0.55
N PHE A 17 5.77 0.02 0.70
CA PHE A 17 5.69 -1.02 1.71
C PHE A 17 5.78 -0.44 3.12
N SER A 18 6.71 0.51 3.35
CA SER A 18 6.83 1.20 4.64
C SER A 18 5.60 2.05 4.95
N GLY A 19 5.01 2.73 3.96
CA GLY A 19 3.75 3.46 4.10
C GLY A 19 2.59 2.55 4.50
N LEU A 20 2.45 1.39 3.85
CA LEU A 20 1.43 0.39 4.19
C LEU A 20 1.62 -0.19 5.60
N LEU A 21 2.85 -0.54 6.00
CA LEU A 21 3.11 -1.03 7.36
C LEU A 21 2.85 0.05 8.41
N GLY A 22 3.32 1.28 8.17
CA GLY A 22 3.15 2.40 9.08
C GLY A 22 1.68 2.77 9.27
N THR A 23 0.90 2.81 8.18
CA THR A 23 -0.54 3.08 8.27
C THR A 23 -1.30 1.93 8.94
N THR A 24 -0.84 0.67 8.83
CA THR A 24 -1.41 -0.47 9.58
C THR A 24 -1.17 -0.31 11.07
N ALA A 25 0.06 0.03 11.47
CA ALA A 25 0.39 0.28 12.88
C ALA A 25 -0.46 1.42 13.46
N ALA A 26 -0.59 2.52 12.73
CA ALA A 26 -1.43 3.65 13.14
C ALA A 26 -2.92 3.27 13.21
N GLN A 27 -3.42 2.45 12.27
CA GLN A 27 -4.79 1.94 12.31
C GLN A 27 -5.05 1.04 13.53
N VAL A 28 -4.08 0.19 13.90
CA VAL A 28 -4.18 -0.60 15.14
C VAL A 28 -4.24 0.32 16.36
N ALA A 29 -3.46 1.40 16.38
CA ALA A 29 -3.51 2.40 17.44
C ALA A 29 -4.89 3.10 17.51
N VAL A 30 -5.48 3.49 16.37
CA VAL A 30 -6.85 4.04 16.32
C VAL A 30 -7.85 3.06 16.92
N ARG A 31 -7.75 1.77 16.60
CA ARG A 31 -8.66 0.73 17.11
C ARG A 31 -8.51 0.48 18.61
N LYS A 32 -7.30 0.63 19.16
CA LYS A 32 -6.99 0.40 20.58
C LYS A 32 -7.24 1.64 21.45
N ALA A 33 -7.33 2.83 20.87
CA ALA A 33 -7.54 4.06 21.62
C ALA A 33 -8.95 4.12 22.24
N GLN A 34 -9.00 4.26 23.57
CA GLN A 34 -10.24 4.34 24.34
C GLN A 34 -10.88 5.73 24.25
N SER A 35 -10.07 6.79 24.22
CA SER A 35 -10.54 8.18 24.13
C SER A 35 -10.65 8.68 22.69
N ALA A 36 -11.48 9.71 22.47
CA ALA A 36 -11.63 10.36 21.18
C ALA A 36 -10.33 11.06 20.75
N GLU A 37 -9.64 11.71 21.68
CA GLU A 37 -8.37 12.38 21.44
C GLU A 37 -7.30 11.37 20.99
N GLY A 38 -7.24 10.20 21.62
CA GLY A 38 -6.32 9.13 21.24
C GLY A 38 -6.59 8.61 19.84
N ARG A 39 -7.87 8.43 19.45
CA ARG A 39 -8.27 8.03 18.10
C ARG A 39 -7.88 9.08 17.07
N GLN A 40 -8.13 10.36 17.35
CA GLN A 40 -7.78 11.46 16.44
C GLN A 40 -6.26 11.63 16.29
N ALA A 41 -5.49 11.51 17.36
CA ALA A 41 -4.03 11.56 17.32
C ALA A 41 -3.45 10.44 16.46
N ALA A 42 -3.90 9.19 16.68
CA ALA A 42 -3.47 8.06 15.87
C ALA A 42 -3.89 8.19 14.39
N TRP A 43 -5.09 8.73 14.14
CA TRP A 43 -5.57 9.02 12.78
C TRP A 43 -4.72 10.10 12.08
N SER A 44 -4.31 11.13 12.81
CA SER A 44 -3.40 12.17 12.31
C SER A 44 -2.04 11.60 11.93
N VAL A 45 -1.46 10.74 12.77
CA VAL A 45 -0.22 10.00 12.44
C VAL A 45 -0.40 9.18 11.17
N MET A 46 -1.51 8.45 11.06
CA MET A 46 -1.80 7.69 9.85
C MET A 46 -1.82 8.59 8.61
N ASN A 47 -2.50 9.75 8.68
CA ASN A 47 -2.59 10.70 7.56
C ASN A 47 -1.23 11.27 7.12
N ARG A 48 -0.26 11.38 8.04
CA ARG A 48 1.11 11.80 7.70
C ARG A 48 1.90 10.72 6.94
N LEU A 49 1.50 9.46 7.03
CA LEU A 49 2.16 8.33 6.35
C LEU A 49 1.55 8.04 4.97
N VAL A 50 0.32 8.49 4.72
CA VAL A 50 -0.39 8.31 3.44
C VAL A 50 0.38 8.85 2.23
N PRO A 51 1.04 10.02 2.30
CA PRO A 51 1.84 10.50 1.17
C PRO A 51 2.93 9.51 0.75
N ASN A 52 3.57 8.81 1.70
CA ASN A 52 4.61 7.81 1.39
C ASN A 52 4.01 6.59 0.68
N GLU A 53 2.86 6.12 1.16
CA GLU A 53 2.06 5.06 0.54
C GLU A 53 1.70 5.41 -0.91
N ILE A 54 1.13 6.60 -1.14
CA ILE A 54 0.73 7.08 -2.48
C ILE A 54 1.95 7.27 -3.40
N PHE A 55 2.99 7.91 -2.89
CA PHE A 55 4.21 8.14 -3.65
C PHE A 55 4.83 6.83 -4.12
N GLY A 56 4.96 5.85 -3.21
CA GLY A 56 5.47 4.52 -3.54
C GLY A 56 4.56 3.75 -4.50
N MET A 57 3.24 3.81 -4.30
CA MET A 57 2.22 3.21 -5.18
C MET A 57 2.31 3.74 -6.62
N ILE A 58 2.71 4.99 -6.82
CA ILE A 58 2.88 5.58 -8.15
C ILE A 58 4.27 5.27 -8.72
N LEU A 59 5.32 5.51 -7.94
CA LEU A 59 6.70 5.40 -8.42
C LEU A 59 7.08 3.95 -8.78
N THR A 60 6.64 2.97 -7.96
CA THR A 60 6.96 1.56 -8.16
C THR A 60 6.49 1.03 -9.52
N PRO A 61 5.19 1.10 -9.88
CA PRO A 61 4.73 0.60 -11.17
C PRO A 61 5.30 1.41 -12.34
N LEU A 62 5.41 2.74 -12.24
CA LEU A 62 5.96 3.55 -13.34
C LEU A 62 7.41 3.18 -13.64
N ALA A 63 8.26 3.08 -12.61
CA ALA A 63 9.65 2.65 -12.78
C ALA A 63 9.74 1.18 -13.23
N GLY A 64 8.83 0.31 -12.77
CA GLY A 64 8.76 -1.09 -13.19
C GLY A 64 8.38 -1.27 -14.67
N ILE A 65 7.43 -0.47 -15.17
CA ILE A 65 7.05 -0.43 -16.59
C ILE A 65 8.23 0.08 -17.41
N ALA A 66 8.85 1.19 -17.01
CA ALA A 66 10.01 1.75 -17.71
C ALA A 66 11.18 0.75 -17.80
N LEU A 67 11.45 -0.01 -16.72
CA LEU A 67 12.45 -1.09 -16.73
C LEU A 67 12.09 -2.20 -17.72
N THR A 68 10.82 -2.58 -17.80
CA THR A 68 10.34 -3.64 -18.69
C THR A 68 10.49 -3.23 -20.16
N VAL A 69 10.14 -1.98 -20.49
CA VAL A 69 10.33 -1.43 -21.85
C VAL A 69 11.82 -1.35 -22.19
N HIS A 70 12.66 -0.90 -21.26
CA HIS A 70 14.11 -0.74 -21.50
C HIS A 70 14.87 -2.06 -21.65
N ALA A 71 14.44 -3.12 -20.95
CA ALA A 71 15.13 -4.42 -20.96
C ALA A 71 14.76 -5.33 -22.15
N GLY A 72 13.77 -4.93 -22.97
CA GLY A 72 13.16 -5.80 -23.97
C GLY A 72 12.24 -6.84 -23.32
N MET A 73 11.12 -7.18 -23.96
CA MET A 73 10.06 -8.06 -23.41
C MET A 73 10.47 -9.55 -23.27
N GLY A 74 11.75 -9.86 -23.06
CA GLY A 74 12.37 -11.17 -23.27
C GLY A 74 11.89 -12.32 -22.37
N LYS A 75 10.99 -12.10 -21.41
CA LYS A 75 10.40 -13.18 -20.60
C LYS A 75 8.95 -12.83 -20.22
N LEU A 76 8.02 -13.08 -21.15
CA LEU A 76 6.63 -12.63 -21.05
C LEU A 76 5.91 -13.19 -19.80
N GLY A 77 5.92 -14.50 -19.54
CA GLY A 77 5.08 -15.12 -18.49
C GLY A 77 5.18 -14.51 -17.09
N PHE A 78 6.37 -14.50 -16.47
CA PHE A 78 6.51 -13.99 -15.10
C PHE A 78 6.32 -12.46 -15.00
N VAL A 79 6.64 -11.71 -16.07
CA VAL A 79 6.42 -10.26 -16.10
C VAL A 79 4.92 -9.97 -16.03
N HIS A 80 4.08 -10.74 -16.73
CA HIS A 80 2.63 -10.59 -16.67
C HIS A 80 2.09 -10.91 -15.27
N THR A 81 2.50 -12.01 -14.65
CA THR A 81 2.08 -12.36 -13.29
C THR A 81 2.50 -11.30 -12.27
N LYS A 82 3.73 -10.81 -12.35
CA LYS A 82 4.24 -9.74 -11.47
C LYS A 82 3.43 -8.44 -11.66
N MET A 83 3.21 -8.03 -12.90
CA MET A 83 2.46 -6.81 -13.21
C MET A 83 1.00 -6.92 -12.75
N LEU A 84 0.39 -8.10 -12.88
CA LEU A 84 -0.95 -8.37 -12.36
C LEU A 84 -0.99 -8.21 -10.84
N LEU A 85 -0.04 -8.80 -10.10
CA LEU A 85 0.02 -8.66 -8.64
C LEU A 85 0.23 -7.21 -8.20
N VAL A 86 1.09 -6.47 -8.89
CA VAL A 86 1.30 -5.03 -8.63
C VAL A 86 0.01 -4.24 -8.91
N LEU A 87 -0.70 -4.54 -10.01
CA LEU A 87 -1.97 -3.88 -10.33
C LEU A 87 -3.04 -4.17 -9.27
N ILE A 88 -3.15 -5.41 -8.82
CA ILE A 88 -4.04 -5.79 -7.71
C ILE A 88 -3.65 -5.01 -6.45
N ALA A 89 -2.35 -4.90 -6.13
CA ALA A 89 -1.88 -4.10 -5.00
C ALA A 89 -2.31 -2.63 -5.12
N VAL A 90 -2.19 -2.01 -6.32
CA VAL A 90 -2.66 -0.64 -6.58
C VAL A 90 -4.17 -0.53 -6.35
N VAL A 91 -4.98 -1.44 -6.90
CA VAL A 91 -6.44 -1.43 -6.75
C VAL A 91 -6.83 -1.49 -5.27
N PHE A 92 -6.26 -2.43 -4.52
CA PHE A 92 -6.55 -2.55 -3.09
C PHE A 92 -6.03 -1.36 -2.29
N ASN A 93 -4.91 -0.74 -2.68
CA ASN A 93 -4.47 0.50 -2.07
C ASN A 93 -5.45 1.66 -2.33
N VAL A 94 -6.00 1.78 -3.54
CA VAL A 94 -7.06 2.76 -3.82
C VAL A 94 -8.29 2.51 -2.95
N LEU A 95 -8.67 1.24 -2.75
CA LEU A 95 -9.75 0.87 -1.83
C LEU A 95 -9.44 1.24 -0.37
N VAL A 96 -8.18 1.12 0.08
CA VAL A 96 -7.74 1.62 1.40
C VAL A 96 -7.95 3.12 1.50
N ILE A 97 -7.54 3.90 0.49
CA ILE A 97 -7.72 5.37 0.46
C ILE A 97 -9.20 5.74 0.54
N VAL A 98 -10.06 5.04 -0.20
CA VAL A 98 -11.52 5.26 -0.16
C VAL A 98 -12.10 4.88 1.21
N ALA A 99 -11.73 3.73 1.76
CA ALA A 99 -12.17 3.30 3.09
C ALA A 99 -11.72 4.29 4.18
N ARG A 100 -10.51 4.83 4.06
CA ARG A 100 -9.96 5.86 4.95
C ARG A 100 -10.82 7.12 4.94
N LYS A 101 -11.15 7.65 3.76
CA LYS A 101 -12.05 8.81 3.61
C LYS A 101 -13.43 8.56 4.25
N LYS A 102 -13.97 7.35 4.13
CA LYS A 102 -15.26 6.97 4.75
C LYS A 102 -15.17 6.81 6.27
N ALA A 103 -14.04 6.39 6.81
CA ALA A 103 -13.85 6.24 8.26
C ALA A 103 -13.58 7.58 8.97
N ALA A 104 -12.96 8.55 8.29
CA ALA A 104 -12.59 9.86 8.84
C ALA A 104 -13.66 10.57 9.69
N PRO A 105 -14.93 10.72 9.24
CA PRO A 105 -15.96 11.41 10.04
C PRO A 105 -16.31 10.68 11.35
N ARG A 106 -16.07 9.36 11.42
CA ARG A 106 -16.46 8.50 12.55
C ARG A 106 -15.39 8.39 13.64
N ILE A 107 -14.24 9.03 13.45
CA ILE A 107 -13.07 8.86 14.32
C ILE A 107 -13.32 9.40 15.73
N ALA A 108 -13.95 10.58 15.83
CA ALA A 108 -14.28 11.21 17.10
C ALA A 108 -15.33 10.38 17.85
N GLU A 109 -16.40 10.00 17.15
CA GLU A 109 -17.58 9.30 17.67
C GLU A 109 -17.25 7.88 18.16
N GLY A 110 -16.38 7.17 17.43
CA GLY A 110 -16.06 5.78 17.76
C GLY A 110 -17.18 4.80 17.41
N GLY A 111 -17.40 3.80 18.27
CA GLY A 111 -18.51 2.87 18.18
C GLY A 111 -18.41 1.77 17.11
N PRO A 112 -19.49 0.97 16.94
CA PRO A 112 -19.50 -0.20 16.05
C PRO A 112 -19.30 0.12 14.58
N GLU A 113 -19.78 1.28 14.12
CA GLU A 113 -19.58 1.73 12.74
C GLU A 113 -18.11 2.00 12.43
N LEU A 114 -17.41 2.70 13.32
CA LEU A 114 -15.97 2.90 13.18
C LEU A 114 -15.25 1.55 13.17
N GLY A 115 -15.59 0.65 14.10
CA GLY A 115 -15.02 -0.69 14.15
C GLY A 115 -15.18 -1.46 12.83
N SER A 116 -16.34 -1.37 12.21
CA SER A 116 -16.63 -2.00 10.92
C SER A 116 -15.86 -1.34 9.77
N ALA A 117 -15.77 -0.01 9.76
CA ALA A 117 -14.98 0.73 8.77
C ALA A 117 -13.49 0.40 8.86
N LEU A 118 -12.94 0.35 10.08
CA LEU A 118 -11.55 -0.05 10.32
C LEU A 118 -11.31 -1.51 9.94
N LYS A 119 -12.23 -2.44 10.18
CA LYS A 119 -12.10 -3.84 9.70
C LYS A 119 -12.00 -3.92 8.17
N ARG A 120 -12.87 -3.20 7.45
CA ARG A 120 -12.83 -3.15 5.97
C ARG A 120 -11.51 -2.54 5.47
N MET A 121 -11.06 -1.45 6.09
CA MET A 121 -9.78 -0.82 5.77
C MET A 121 -8.62 -1.79 6.00
N ALA A 122 -8.60 -2.52 7.12
CA ALA A 122 -7.57 -3.51 7.43
C ALA A 122 -7.54 -4.65 6.41
N MET A 123 -8.71 -5.11 5.96
CA MET A 123 -8.82 -6.16 4.96
C MET A 123 -8.18 -5.72 3.63
N PHE A 124 -8.56 -4.56 3.11
CA PHE A 124 -7.98 -4.03 1.87
C PHE A 124 -6.48 -3.80 2.00
N GLN A 125 -6.05 -3.28 3.15
CA GLN A 125 -4.65 -3.01 3.43
C GLN A 125 -3.82 -4.28 3.56
N GLY A 126 -4.36 -5.32 4.20
CA GLY A 126 -3.74 -6.64 4.27
C GLY A 126 -3.51 -7.22 2.89
N ILE A 127 -4.52 -7.15 2.00
CA ILE A 127 -4.39 -7.62 0.62
C ILE A 127 -3.31 -6.81 -0.13
N ALA A 128 -3.39 -5.48 -0.12
CA ALA A 128 -2.39 -4.63 -0.77
C ALA A 128 -0.96 -4.93 -0.27
N THR A 129 -0.80 -5.09 1.04
CA THR A 129 0.49 -5.37 1.68
C THR A 129 1.02 -6.75 1.32
N LEU A 130 0.18 -7.77 1.18
CA LEU A 130 0.59 -9.13 0.82
C LEU A 130 0.91 -9.29 -0.67
N MET A 131 0.28 -8.51 -1.55
CA MET A 131 0.55 -8.57 -2.99
C MET A 131 1.97 -8.11 -3.34
N LEU A 132 2.53 -7.16 -2.60
CA LEU A 132 3.89 -6.67 -2.80
C LEU A 132 4.98 -7.75 -2.61
N PRO A 133 5.08 -8.45 -1.47
CA PRO A 133 6.01 -9.56 -1.30
C PRO A 133 5.65 -10.76 -2.18
N ALA A 134 4.36 -11.02 -2.45
CA ALA A 134 3.98 -12.07 -3.40
C ALA A 134 4.57 -11.80 -4.80
N ALA A 135 4.55 -10.54 -5.26
CA ALA A 135 5.18 -10.15 -6.52
C ALA A 135 6.70 -10.35 -6.51
N VAL A 136 7.37 -10.20 -5.36
CA VAL A 136 8.80 -10.51 -5.20
C VAL A 136 9.05 -12.01 -5.23
N VAL A 137 8.25 -12.80 -4.50
CA VAL A 137 8.38 -14.27 -4.45
C VAL A 137 8.17 -14.90 -5.83
N VAL A 138 7.17 -14.45 -6.58
CA VAL A 138 6.94 -14.90 -7.97
C VAL A 138 8.18 -14.65 -8.83
N VAL A 139 8.86 -13.51 -8.66
CA VAL A 139 10.11 -13.23 -9.38
C VAL A 139 11.24 -14.16 -8.95
N MET A 140 11.32 -14.54 -7.67
CA MET A 140 12.36 -15.46 -7.19
C MET A 140 12.15 -16.89 -7.67
N LEU A 141 10.89 -17.35 -7.76
CA LEU A 141 10.55 -18.72 -8.15
C LEU A 141 10.57 -18.95 -9.66
N LEU A 142 10.30 -17.93 -10.47
CA LEU A 142 10.17 -18.04 -11.92
C LEU A 142 11.37 -17.48 -12.71
N ARG A 143 12.46 -17.11 -12.03
CA ARG A 143 13.67 -16.57 -12.66
C ARG A 143 14.64 -17.65 -13.08
#